data_AF-A0A151BX13-F1
#
_entry.id   AF-A0A151BX13-F1
#
_cell.length_a   1.000
_cell.length_b   1.000
_cell.length_c   1.000
_cell.angle_alpha   90.00
_cell.angle_beta   90.00
_cell.angle_gamma   90.00
#
_symmetry.space_group_name_H-M   'P 1'
#
loop_
_entity.id
_entity.type
_entity.pdbx_description
1 polymer ?
#
loop_
_entity_poly.entity_id
_entity_poly.type
_entity_poly.pdbx_seq_one_letter_code
_entity_poly.pdbx_strand_id
1 'polypeptide(L)'
;MRRPDESPSSTNCRSLIQEYFEFRYGIFMPRDAVEMPGLWNRTGEFVDLQDGLPAQVATLPHETILICEQVADAYGTPVDRSPRTFPDPESYRMRLHTAILLREIDDCLGSVHQPDIEVRIGEPLILHASALAGGTALWPMAQLLSHYRVVAAKQLR
;
A
#
# COMPACT_ATOMS: atom_id res chain seq x y z
N MET A 1 7.55 -22.99 -7.74
CA MET A 1 7.89 -21.98 -8.76
C MET A 1 6.58 -21.56 -9.40
N ARG A 2 6.12 -20.33 -9.17
CA ARG A 2 4.86 -19.81 -9.74
C ARG A 2 5.01 -19.59 -11.25
N ARG A 3 3.90 -19.63 -11.99
CA ARG A 3 3.93 -19.57 -13.46
C ARG A 3 4.10 -18.11 -13.96
N PRO A 4 4.64 -17.88 -15.17
CA PRO A 4 4.87 -16.54 -15.73
C PRO A 4 3.59 -15.72 -15.95
N ASP A 5 2.42 -16.36 -15.94
CA ASP A 5 1.10 -15.77 -16.14
C ASP A 5 0.36 -15.47 -14.81
N GLU A 6 0.98 -15.72 -13.66
CA GLU A 6 0.41 -15.42 -12.35
C GLU A 6 0.82 -14.02 -11.87
N SER A 7 -0.16 -13.15 -11.58
CA SER A 7 0.06 -11.85 -10.95
C SER A 7 -0.27 -11.90 -9.44
N PRO A 8 0.30 -11.00 -8.62
CA PRO A 8 -0.11 -10.83 -7.23
C PRO A 8 -1.62 -10.57 -7.15
N SER A 9 -2.35 -11.38 -6.39
CA SER A 9 -3.82 -11.34 -6.35
C SER A 9 -4.30 -11.72 -4.96
N SER A 10 -4.12 -10.79 -4.03
CA SER A 10 -4.58 -10.94 -2.65
C SER A 10 -5.76 -10.03 -2.34
N THR A 11 -6.69 -10.53 -1.54
CA THR A 11 -7.72 -9.73 -0.87
C THR A 11 -7.19 -9.08 0.42
N ASN A 12 -5.95 -9.38 0.81
CA ASN A 12 -5.29 -8.87 2.00
C ASN A 12 -4.05 -8.04 1.61
N CYS A 13 -3.96 -6.81 2.11
CA CYS A 13 -2.90 -5.87 1.73
C CYS A 13 -1.50 -6.28 2.21
N ARG A 14 -1.41 -7.11 3.26
CA ARG A 14 -0.14 -7.61 3.81
C ARG A 14 0.37 -8.79 3.01
N SER A 15 -0.54 -9.70 2.64
CA SER A 15 -0.23 -10.80 1.72
C SER A 15 0.15 -10.29 0.33
N LEU A 16 -0.50 -9.22 -0.15
CA LEU A 16 -0.13 -8.59 -1.42
C LEU A 16 1.32 -8.06 -1.42
N ILE A 17 1.75 -7.44 -0.32
CA ILE A 17 3.15 -7.00 -0.16
C ILE A 17 4.09 -8.20 -0.28
N GLN A 18 3.81 -9.28 0.46
CA GLN A 18 4.62 -10.49 0.39
C GLN A 18 4.69 -11.05 -1.03
N GLU A 19 3.54 -11.20 -1.70
CA GLU A 19 3.46 -11.70 -3.06
C GLU A 19 4.25 -10.81 -4.02
N TYR A 20 4.05 -9.50 -4.00
CA TYR A 20 4.71 -8.57 -4.91
C TYR A 20 6.24 -8.67 -4.82
N PHE A 21 6.82 -8.59 -3.63
CA PHE A 21 8.27 -8.65 -3.47
C PHE A 21 8.83 -10.07 -3.74
N GLU A 22 8.06 -11.13 -3.49
CA GLU A 22 8.44 -12.49 -3.87
C GLU A 22 8.46 -12.64 -5.40
N PHE A 23 7.45 -12.13 -6.10
CA PHE A 23 7.38 -12.16 -7.57
C PHE A 23 8.48 -11.31 -8.21
N ARG A 24 8.68 -10.09 -7.73
CA ARG A 24 9.60 -9.12 -8.34
C ARG A 24 11.07 -9.43 -8.07
N TYR A 25 11.37 -9.90 -6.85
CA TYR A 25 12.74 -10.03 -6.35
C TYR A 25 13.12 -11.44 -5.89
N GLY A 26 12.17 -12.38 -5.84
CA GLY A 26 12.40 -13.69 -5.22
C GLY A 26 12.57 -13.59 -3.70
N ILE A 27 12.18 -12.47 -3.08
CA ILE A 27 12.33 -12.25 -1.64
C ILE A 27 11.03 -12.64 -0.94
N PHE A 28 11.07 -13.75 -0.23
CA PHE A 28 9.97 -14.15 0.65
C PHE A 28 10.10 -13.43 2.00
N MET A 29 9.16 -12.54 2.31
CA MET A 29 9.03 -11.98 3.64
C MET A 29 8.17 -12.91 4.51
N PRO A 30 8.61 -13.30 5.72
CA PRO A 30 7.76 -14.08 6.61
C PRO A 30 6.52 -13.27 7.01
N ARG A 31 5.44 -13.96 7.36
CA ARG A 31 4.14 -13.36 7.71
C ARG A 31 4.28 -12.23 8.74
N ASP A 32 5.08 -12.45 9.77
CA ASP A 32 5.27 -11.51 10.86
C ASP A 32 6.12 -10.28 10.45
N ALA A 33 6.81 -10.31 9.30
CA ALA A 33 7.50 -9.15 8.73
C ALA A 33 6.54 -8.24 7.94
N VAL A 34 5.44 -8.76 7.39
CA VAL A 34 4.48 -7.97 6.59
C VAL A 34 3.20 -7.63 7.34
N GLU A 35 2.82 -8.41 8.36
CA GLU A 35 1.69 -8.08 9.22
C GLU A 35 2.03 -6.95 10.18
N MET A 36 1.04 -6.11 10.49
CA MET A 36 1.16 -5.16 11.59
C MET A 36 1.11 -5.92 12.93
N PRO A 37 1.83 -5.44 13.96
CA PRO A 37 2.74 -4.29 13.95
C PRO A 37 4.16 -4.63 13.45
N GLY A 38 4.41 -5.86 12.99
CA GLY A 38 5.72 -6.32 12.56
C GLY A 38 6.33 -5.51 11.41
N LEU A 39 5.55 -5.19 10.37
CA LEU A 39 5.98 -4.30 9.28
C LEU A 39 6.43 -2.94 9.81
N TRP A 40 5.65 -2.35 10.72
CA TRP A 40 5.99 -1.08 11.38
C TRP A 40 7.32 -1.20 12.14
N ASN A 41 7.47 -2.23 12.97
CA ASN A 41 8.56 -2.34 13.92
C ASN A 41 9.88 -2.87 13.32
N ARG A 42 9.83 -3.72 12.29
CA ARG A 42 10.99 -4.57 11.91
C ARG A 42 11.39 -4.49 10.44
N THR A 43 10.44 -4.27 9.54
CA THR A 43 10.66 -4.48 8.11
C THR A 43 10.92 -3.18 7.39
N GLY A 44 12.11 -3.03 6.80
CA GLY A 44 12.53 -1.83 6.10
C GLY A 44 12.76 -0.64 7.04
N GLU A 45 13.15 0.49 6.45
CA GLU A 45 13.44 1.73 7.16
C GLU A 45 12.37 2.77 6.91
N PHE A 46 12.08 3.60 7.93
CA PHE A 46 11.19 4.74 7.76
C PHE A 46 11.82 5.78 6.84
N VAL A 47 11.05 6.22 5.87
CA VAL A 47 11.40 7.40 5.07
C VAL A 47 10.96 8.65 5.83
N ASP A 48 11.84 9.66 5.88
CA ASP A 48 11.51 10.95 6.50
C ASP A 48 10.42 11.64 5.69
N LEU A 49 9.25 11.83 6.31
CA LEU A 49 8.12 12.55 5.76
C LEU A 49 8.06 13.89 6.51
N GLN A 50 8.67 14.93 5.95
CA GLN A 50 8.56 16.28 6.50
C GLN A 50 7.15 16.85 6.27
N ASP A 51 6.85 18.01 6.84
CA ASP A 51 5.51 18.63 6.84
C ASP A 51 4.79 18.63 5.47
N GLY A 52 3.72 17.84 5.35
CA GLY A 52 2.81 17.81 4.19
C GLY A 52 2.94 16.57 3.30
N LEU A 53 2.08 15.57 3.57
CA LEU A 53 2.14 14.24 2.98
C LEU A 53 1.90 14.14 1.46
N PRO A 54 0.96 14.86 0.81
CA PRO A 54 0.71 14.65 -0.61
C PRO A 54 1.90 15.01 -1.51
N ALA A 55 2.57 16.14 -1.23
CA ALA A 55 3.70 16.62 -2.03
C ALA A 55 4.93 15.72 -1.90
N GLN A 56 5.14 15.10 -0.73
CA GLN A 56 6.31 14.27 -0.49
C GLN A 56 6.14 12.84 -0.96
N VAL A 57 4.92 12.29 -0.88
CA VAL A 57 4.64 10.99 -1.47
C VAL A 57 4.98 11.00 -2.97
N ALA A 58 4.77 12.13 -3.65
CA ALA A 58 5.17 12.32 -5.04
C ALA A 58 6.69 12.27 -5.28
N THR A 59 7.53 12.33 -4.25
CA THR A 59 9.00 12.20 -4.33
C THR A 59 9.55 10.89 -3.78
N LEU A 60 8.72 10.05 -3.15
CA LEU A 60 9.16 8.79 -2.55
C LEU A 60 9.69 7.80 -3.60
N PRO A 61 10.70 6.98 -3.29
CA PRO A 61 11.24 6.00 -4.24
C PRO A 61 10.18 5.00 -4.73
N HIS A 62 10.45 4.41 -5.90
CA HIS A 62 9.70 3.25 -6.38
C HIS A 62 9.67 2.15 -5.31
N GLU A 63 8.57 1.42 -5.23
CA GLU A 63 8.31 0.32 -4.28
C GLU A 63 8.32 0.71 -2.80
N THR A 64 8.17 2.00 -2.50
CA THR A 64 7.98 2.43 -1.13
C THR A 64 6.66 1.87 -0.59
N ILE A 65 6.73 1.21 0.56
CA ILE A 65 5.55 0.73 1.28
C ILE A 65 4.93 1.90 2.04
N LEU A 66 3.75 2.31 1.62
CA LEU A 66 2.94 3.32 2.29
C LEU A 66 2.12 2.66 3.40
N ILE A 67 2.14 3.27 4.58
CA ILE A 67 1.29 2.90 5.72
C ILE A 67 0.26 4.01 5.88
N CYS A 68 -1.01 3.63 5.86
CA CYS A 68 -2.12 4.55 5.69
C CYS A 68 -3.20 4.40 6.77
N GLU A 69 -3.74 5.52 7.20
CA GLU A 69 -4.96 5.61 8.01
C GLU A 69 -6.15 5.87 7.10
N GLN A 70 -7.25 5.12 7.28
CA GLN A 70 -8.49 5.39 6.54
C GLN A 70 -9.16 6.66 7.07
N VAL A 71 -9.50 7.58 6.18
CA VAL A 71 -10.18 8.86 6.52
C VAL A 71 -11.55 9.00 5.86
N ALA A 72 -11.87 8.16 4.87
CA ALA A 72 -13.21 8.05 4.31
C ALA A 72 -13.58 6.60 3.97
N ASP A 73 -14.88 6.29 4.00
CA ASP A 73 -15.42 4.99 3.59
C ASP A 73 -15.59 4.85 2.06
N ALA A 74 -16.24 3.77 1.62
CA ALA A 74 -16.52 3.48 0.21
C ALA A 74 -17.35 4.55 -0.50
N TYR A 75 -18.15 5.30 0.26
CA TYR A 75 -19.07 6.32 -0.22
C TYR A 75 -18.48 7.73 -0.09
N GLY A 76 -17.23 7.85 0.35
CA GLY A 76 -16.59 9.13 0.64
C GLY A 76 -17.05 9.76 1.95
N THR A 77 -17.78 9.03 2.80
CA THR A 77 -18.18 9.54 4.11
C THR A 77 -16.95 9.59 5.01
N PRO A 78 -16.66 10.73 5.66
CA PRO A 78 -15.54 10.82 6.58
C PRO A 78 -15.65 9.81 7.72
N VAL A 79 -14.53 9.16 8.04
CA VAL A 79 -14.41 8.26 9.20
C VAL A 79 -13.23 8.68 10.07
N ASP A 80 -13.40 8.59 11.39
CA ASP A 80 -12.29 8.80 12.32
C ASP A 80 -11.65 7.46 12.68
N ARG A 81 -10.44 7.25 12.18
CA ARG A 81 -9.57 6.13 12.54
C ARG A 81 -8.25 6.63 13.11
N SER A 82 -8.23 7.84 13.67
CA SER A 82 -7.03 8.42 14.24
C SER A 82 -6.63 7.74 15.55
N PRO A 83 -5.38 7.91 16.04
CA PRO A 83 -4.90 7.24 17.26
C PRO A 83 -5.82 7.38 18.48
N ARG A 84 -6.55 8.49 18.59
CA ARG A 84 -7.49 8.76 19.70
C ARG A 84 -8.69 7.81 19.77
N THR A 85 -9.01 7.10 18.67
CA THR A 85 -10.13 6.16 18.63
C THR A 85 -9.75 4.77 19.12
N PHE A 86 -8.50 4.56 19.52
CA PHE A 86 -7.97 3.27 19.94
C PHE A 86 -7.50 3.31 21.39
N PRO A 87 -7.59 2.18 22.13
CA PRO A 87 -7.19 2.12 23.53
C PRO A 87 -5.68 2.31 23.73
N ASP A 88 -4.88 1.97 22.71
CA ASP A 88 -3.43 1.99 22.77
C ASP A 88 -2.80 2.12 21.36
N PRO A 89 -1.50 2.48 21.26
CA PRO A 89 -0.82 2.64 19.97
C PRO A 89 -0.70 1.36 19.14
N GLU A 90 -0.66 0.17 19.76
CA GLU A 90 -0.53 -1.10 19.05
C GLU A 90 -1.85 -1.45 18.36
N SER A 91 -2.97 -1.31 19.07
CA SER A 91 -4.33 -1.43 18.55
C SER A 91 -4.57 -0.52 17.34
N TYR A 92 -4.03 0.71 17.37
CA TYR A 92 -4.05 1.61 16.21
C TYR A 92 -3.24 1.06 15.03
N ARG A 93 -1.98 0.67 15.26
CA ARG A 93 -1.09 0.13 14.20
C ARG A 93 -1.69 -1.10 13.52
N MET A 94 -2.36 -1.97 14.27
CA MET A 94 -3.05 -3.16 13.73
C MET A 94 -4.13 -2.82 12.70
N ARG A 95 -4.67 -1.60 12.75
CA ARG A 95 -5.74 -1.11 11.86
C ARG A 95 -5.24 -0.29 10.68
N LEU A 96 -3.94 0.00 10.61
CA LEU A 96 -3.35 0.69 9.48
C LEU A 96 -3.39 -0.19 8.22
N HIS A 97 -3.73 0.47 7.12
CA HIS A 97 -3.71 -0.09 5.77
C HIS A 97 -2.31 0.01 5.18
N THR A 98 -1.98 -0.86 4.22
CA THR A 98 -0.69 -0.87 3.55
C THR A 98 -0.85 -0.87 2.05
N ALA A 99 0.05 -0.17 1.36
CA ALA A 99 0.06 -0.08 -0.09
C ALA A 99 1.50 0.05 -0.61
N ILE A 100 1.72 -0.23 -1.89
CA ILE A 100 3.03 -0.11 -2.54
C ILE A 100 2.95 1.02 -3.56
N LEU A 101 3.85 1.99 -3.43
CA LEU A 101 4.02 3.06 -4.39
C LEU A 101 4.79 2.55 -5.61
N LEU A 102 4.19 2.67 -6.78
CA LEU A 102 4.79 2.33 -8.05
C LEU A 102 4.95 3.60 -8.91
N ARG A 103 6.01 3.63 -9.69
CA ARG A 103 6.38 4.74 -10.60
C ARG A 103 6.16 4.38 -12.06
N GLU A 104 6.14 3.08 -12.32
CA GLU A 104 5.83 2.45 -13.58
C GLU A 104 5.05 1.17 -13.26
N ILE A 105 4.32 0.65 -14.24
CA ILE A 105 3.65 -0.64 -14.11
C ILE A 105 4.70 -1.72 -14.33
N ASP A 106 4.98 -2.52 -13.32
CA ASP A 106 5.87 -3.67 -13.47
C ASP A 106 5.25 -4.75 -14.36
N ASP A 107 6.09 -5.42 -15.14
CA ASP A 107 5.70 -6.55 -16.00
C ASP A 107 5.05 -7.69 -15.20
N CYS A 108 5.41 -7.88 -13.93
CA CYS A 108 4.83 -8.91 -13.06
C CYS A 108 3.36 -8.62 -12.67
N LEU A 109 2.86 -7.42 -12.96
CA LEU A 109 1.48 -7.01 -12.66
C LEU A 109 0.50 -7.32 -13.80
N GLY A 110 0.96 -7.92 -14.90
CA GLY A 110 0.16 -8.59 -15.94
C GLY A 110 -1.23 -7.98 -16.18
N SER A 111 -2.24 -8.51 -15.47
CA SER A 111 -3.67 -8.19 -15.61
C SER A 111 -4.31 -7.53 -14.38
N VAL A 112 -3.52 -7.00 -13.44
CA VAL A 112 -4.02 -6.20 -12.28
C VAL A 112 -4.67 -4.87 -12.72
N HIS A 113 -4.66 -4.58 -14.03
CA HIS A 113 -5.30 -3.42 -14.60
C HIS A 113 -6.82 -3.52 -14.53
N GLN A 114 -7.44 -2.64 -13.74
CA GLN A 114 -8.87 -2.43 -13.79
C GLN A 114 -9.18 -1.58 -15.03
N PRO A 115 -10.14 -1.98 -15.88
CA PRO A 115 -10.39 -1.35 -17.18
C PRO A 115 -10.86 0.12 -17.08
N ASP A 116 -11.34 0.54 -15.90
CA ASP A 116 -11.94 1.86 -15.69
C ASP A 116 -10.97 2.89 -15.06
N ILE A 117 -9.72 2.50 -14.79
CA ILE A 117 -8.73 3.41 -14.18
C ILE A 117 -7.84 3.98 -15.29
N GLU A 118 -8.03 5.28 -15.58
CA GLU A 118 -7.14 6.05 -16.45
C GLU A 118 -5.77 6.21 -15.77
N VAL A 119 -4.83 5.32 -16.10
CA VAL A 119 -3.43 5.46 -15.69
C VAL A 119 -2.75 6.46 -16.60
N ARG A 120 -2.34 7.60 -16.05
CA ARG A 120 -1.59 8.62 -16.77
C ARG A 120 -0.09 8.35 -16.68
N ILE A 121 0.58 8.43 -17.83
CA ILE A 121 2.03 8.26 -17.91
C ILE A 121 2.72 9.30 -17.03
N GLY A 122 3.61 8.84 -16.14
CA GLY A 122 4.38 9.69 -15.23
C GLY A 122 3.72 9.99 -13.89
N GLU A 123 2.47 9.56 -13.66
CA GLU A 123 1.82 9.66 -12.35
C GLU A 123 2.11 8.43 -11.48
N PRO A 124 2.39 8.60 -10.17
CA PRO A 124 2.58 7.48 -9.26
C PRO A 124 1.30 6.67 -9.10
N LEU A 125 1.47 5.35 -9.12
CA LEU A 125 0.43 4.36 -8.94
C LEU A 125 0.55 3.69 -7.58
N ILE A 126 -0.57 3.17 -7.10
CA ILE A 126 -0.67 2.56 -5.78
C ILE A 126 -1.21 1.15 -5.95
N LEU A 127 -0.35 0.16 -5.73
CA LEU A 127 -0.74 -1.24 -5.66
C LEU A 127 -1.17 -1.56 -4.23
N HIS A 128 -2.43 -1.97 -4.05
CA HIS A 128 -2.95 -2.38 -2.76
C HIS A 128 -4.11 -3.35 -2.88
N ALA A 129 -4.39 -4.12 -1.82
CA ALA A 129 -5.62 -4.88 -1.74
C ALA A 129 -6.68 -4.02 -1.05
N SER A 130 -7.78 -3.77 -1.73
CA SER A 130 -8.82 -2.86 -1.28
C SER A 130 -10.17 -3.58 -1.25
N ALA A 131 -10.82 -3.60 -0.09
CA ALA A 131 -12.20 -4.03 0.01
C ALA A 131 -13.13 -3.15 -0.86
N LEU A 132 -12.75 -1.89 -1.08
CA LEU A 132 -13.47 -0.95 -1.95
C LEU A 132 -13.47 -1.38 -3.41
N ALA A 133 -12.41 -2.07 -3.84
CA ALA A 133 -12.25 -2.58 -5.19
C ALA A 133 -12.54 -4.09 -5.32
N GLY A 134 -12.96 -4.75 -4.22
CA GLY A 134 -13.21 -6.19 -4.20
C GLY A 134 -11.96 -7.08 -4.33
N GLY A 135 -10.75 -6.55 -4.17
CA GLY A 135 -9.52 -7.31 -4.36
C GLY A 135 -8.27 -6.45 -4.51
N THR A 136 -7.25 -6.99 -5.20
CA THR A 136 -6.06 -6.22 -5.59
C THR A 136 -6.44 -5.14 -6.60
N ALA A 137 -5.93 -3.94 -6.40
CA ALA A 137 -6.21 -2.78 -7.20
C ALA A 137 -4.95 -1.95 -7.43
N LEU A 138 -4.93 -1.27 -8.56
CA LEU A 138 -3.91 -0.30 -8.92
C LEU A 138 -4.59 1.07 -9.05
N TRP A 139 -4.39 1.94 -8.07
CA TRP A 139 -5.06 3.24 -8.01
C TRP A 139 -4.10 4.38 -8.35
N PRO A 140 -4.58 5.47 -8.98
CA PRO A 140 -3.86 6.73 -8.98
C PRO A 140 -3.70 7.25 -7.56
N MET A 141 -2.59 7.95 -7.28
CA MET A 141 -2.34 8.54 -5.97
C MET A 141 -3.52 9.38 -5.44
N ALA A 142 -4.13 10.19 -6.31
CA ALA A 142 -5.26 11.04 -5.93
C ALA A 142 -6.45 10.23 -5.37
N GLN A 143 -6.71 9.05 -5.94
CA GLN A 143 -7.77 8.16 -5.47
C GLN A 143 -7.41 7.49 -4.14
N LEU A 144 -6.14 7.13 -3.91
CA LEU A 144 -5.72 6.69 -2.58
C LEU A 144 -5.99 7.81 -1.54
N LEU A 145 -5.56 9.03 -1.86
CA LEU A 145 -5.63 10.17 -0.93
C LEU A 145 -7.06 10.65 -0.64
N SER A 146 -8.06 10.30 -1.46
CA SER A 146 -9.47 10.59 -1.15
C SER A 146 -10.05 9.69 -0.05
N HIS A 147 -9.47 8.50 0.17
CA HIS A 147 -9.94 7.55 1.18
C HIS A 147 -8.97 7.35 2.34
N TYR A 148 -7.70 7.68 2.13
CA TYR A 148 -6.62 7.39 3.08
C TYR A 148 -5.70 8.57 3.27
N ARG A 149 -5.16 8.69 4.49
CA ARG A 149 -4.03 9.55 4.82
C ARG A 149 -2.80 8.67 5.02
N VAL A 150 -1.72 8.93 4.28
CA VAL A 150 -0.42 8.30 4.55
C VAL A 150 0.07 8.77 5.92
N VAL A 151 0.48 7.87 6.80
CA VAL A 151 0.98 8.19 8.15
C VAL A 151 2.45 7.82 8.33
N ALA A 152 2.94 6.90 7.50
CA ALA A 152 4.34 6.55 7.43
C ALA A 152 4.64 5.92 6.06
N ALA A 153 5.93 5.89 5.71
CA ALA A 153 6.43 5.22 4.53
C ALA A 153 7.66 4.40 4.92
N LYS A 154 7.80 3.21 4.35
CA LYS A 154 8.96 2.34 4.57
C LYS A 154 9.56 1.86 3.27
N GLN A 155 10.88 1.75 3.24
CA GLN A 155 11.61 1.20 2.10
C GLN A 155 12.30 -0.10 2.51
N LEU A 156 12.15 -1.14 1.69
CA LEU A 156 12.92 -2.38 1.83
C LEU A 156 14.32 -2.08 1.25
N ARG A 157 15.36 -2.35 2.05
CA ARG A 157 16.76 -2.23 1.61
C ARG A 157 17.21 -3.51 0.90
#